data_AF-A0A351FCS3-F1
#
_entry.id   AF-A0A351FCS3-F1
#
_cell.length_a   1.000
_cell.length_b   1.000
_cell.length_c   1.000
_cell.angle_alpha   90.00
_cell.angle_beta   90.00
_cell.angle_gamma   90.00
#
_symmetry.space_group_name_H-M   'P 1'
#
loop_
_entity.id
_entity.type
_entity.pdbx_description
1 polymer ?
#
loop_
_entity_poly.entity_id
_entity_poly.type
_entity_poly.pdbx_seq_one_letter_code
_entity_poly.pdbx_strand_id
1 'polypeptide(L)'
;SVPHAATNEPWRGGKQEHWEGGIRVPTCAVWPGTIPVGQSDELGITMDLLPTFAEIAGVPVENEIEGKSLVPIWLQGKKGDPERTLIWVRREGNFRYQGRAYYAIREGDWKLLQNHPFEP
;
A
#
# COMPACT_ATOMS: atom_id res chain seq x y z
N SER A 1 23.93 -12.13 0.71
CA SER A 1 23.45 -12.97 1.83
C SER A 1 23.46 -12.14 3.12
N VAL A 2 22.41 -12.23 3.93
CA VAL A 2 22.02 -11.24 4.95
C VAL A 2 22.79 -11.36 6.28
N PRO A 3 23.07 -10.26 6.98
CA PRO A 3 23.26 -10.27 8.44
C PRO A 3 21.94 -10.18 9.24
N HIS A 4 20.75 -10.10 8.62
CA HIS A 4 19.46 -9.85 9.31
C HIS A 4 18.23 -10.64 8.77
N ALA A 5 18.42 -11.74 8.04
CA ALA A 5 17.38 -12.71 7.62
C ALA A 5 16.14 -12.22 6.82
N ALA A 6 16.03 -10.97 6.38
CA ALA A 6 14.97 -10.51 5.48
C ALA A 6 15.46 -10.43 4.02
N THR A 7 14.63 -10.87 3.07
CA THR A 7 14.83 -10.66 1.63
C THR A 7 13.61 -9.98 1.03
N ASN A 8 13.84 -8.99 0.17
CA ASN A 8 12.81 -8.30 -0.60
C ASN A 8 12.85 -8.67 -2.08
N GLU A 9 13.71 -9.61 -2.49
CA GLU A 9 13.82 -10.05 -3.88
C GLU A 9 12.45 -10.49 -4.42
N PRO A 10 12.10 -10.12 -5.67
CA PRO A 10 12.93 -9.43 -6.67
C PRO A 10 12.91 -7.89 -6.56
N TRP A 11 12.26 -7.34 -5.53
CA TRP A 11 11.97 -5.91 -5.43
C TRP A 11 13.15 -5.12 -4.86
N ARG A 12 13.40 -3.94 -5.45
CA ARG A 12 14.47 -3.03 -5.01
C ARG A 12 14.14 -2.41 -3.65
N GLY A 13 15.16 -2.23 -2.82
CA GLY A 13 15.09 -1.44 -1.60
C GLY A 13 14.49 -2.16 -0.40
N GLY A 14 14.20 -1.41 0.67
CA GLY A 14 13.71 -1.97 1.92
C GLY A 14 13.09 -0.96 2.87
N LYS A 15 13.02 -1.32 4.16
CA LYS A 15 12.44 -0.45 5.20
C LYS A 15 13.03 0.96 5.12
N GLN A 16 12.16 1.98 5.16
CA GLN A 16 12.49 3.41 4.98
C GLN A 16 12.75 3.85 3.54
N GLU A 17 12.55 3.01 2.54
CA GLU A 17 12.64 3.39 1.13
C GLU A 17 11.25 3.31 0.49
N HIS A 18 11.01 4.14 -0.51
CA HIS A 18 9.79 4.09 -1.32
C HIS A 18 9.99 3.27 -2.59
N TRP A 19 11.08 2.53 -2.75
CA TRP A 19 11.15 1.45 -3.74
C TRP A 19 10.18 0.32 -3.38
N GLU A 20 9.85 -0.55 -4.34
CA GLU A 20 8.86 -1.62 -4.14
C GLU A 20 9.18 -2.51 -2.94
N GLY A 21 10.45 -2.83 -2.67
CA GLY A 21 10.85 -3.63 -1.50
C GLY A 21 10.62 -2.93 -0.15
N GLY A 22 10.34 -1.63 -0.15
CA GLY A 22 9.99 -0.87 1.05
C GLY A 22 8.50 -0.63 1.26
N ILE A 23 7.68 -0.66 0.20
CA ILE A 23 6.25 -0.30 0.25
C ILE A 23 5.29 -1.40 -0.24
N ARG A 24 5.76 -2.39 -1.01
CA ARG A 24 4.95 -3.53 -1.42
C ARG A 24 5.07 -4.62 -0.36
N VAL A 25 3.96 -4.86 0.35
CA VAL A 25 3.92 -5.78 1.50
C VAL A 25 3.03 -6.98 1.18
N PRO A 26 3.46 -8.22 1.48
CA PRO A 26 2.60 -9.39 1.33
C PRO A 26 1.34 -9.23 2.18
N THR A 27 0.18 -9.48 1.59
CA THR A 27 -1.12 -9.34 2.24
C THR A 27 -1.96 -10.58 1.96
N CYS A 28 -2.58 -11.14 2.99
CA CYS A 28 -3.56 -12.22 2.85
C CYS A 28 -4.83 -11.88 3.64
N ALA A 29 -5.98 -12.23 3.08
CA ALA A 29 -7.28 -12.13 3.73
C ALA A 29 -7.96 -13.50 3.67
N VAL A 30 -8.46 -13.99 4.81
CA VAL A 30 -9.03 -15.33 4.93
C VAL A 30 -10.38 -15.23 5.63
N TRP A 31 -11.45 -15.64 4.94
CA TRP A 31 -12.77 -15.75 5.50
C TRP A 31 -13.50 -16.95 4.88
N PRO A 32 -13.53 -18.11 5.56
CA PRO A 32 -14.14 -19.33 5.01
C PRO A 32 -15.59 -19.12 4.58
N GLY A 33 -15.93 -19.61 3.39
CA GLY A 33 -17.27 -19.47 2.79
C GLY A 33 -17.63 -18.07 2.30
N THR A 34 -16.74 -17.08 2.46
CA THR A 34 -17.01 -15.67 2.14
C THR A 34 -15.97 -15.11 1.16
N ILE A 35 -14.67 -15.22 1.48
CA ILE A 35 -13.59 -14.87 0.54
C ILE A 35 -13.26 -16.13 -0.29
N PRO A 36 -13.38 -16.08 -1.63
CA PRO A 36 -12.98 -17.17 -2.50
C PRO A 36 -11.47 -17.45 -2.40
N VAL A 37 -11.08 -18.72 -2.54
CA VAL A 37 -9.66 -19.08 -2.65
C VAL A 37 -9.12 -18.56 -3.98
N GLY A 38 -8.00 -17.83 -3.94
CA GLY A 38 -7.38 -17.31 -5.15
C GLY A 38 -6.20 -16.38 -4.89
N GLN A 39 -5.78 -15.73 -5.97
CA GLN A 39 -4.74 -14.70 -5.98
C GLN A 39 -5.30 -13.45 -6.67
N SER A 40 -4.79 -12.29 -6.31
CA SER A 40 -5.24 -11.00 -6.85
C SER A 40 -4.04 -10.08 -7.02
N ASP A 41 -3.98 -9.42 -8.18
CA ASP A 41 -3.04 -8.34 -8.49
C ASP A 41 -3.70 -6.96 -8.39
N GLU A 42 -4.93 -6.89 -7.86
CA GLU A 42 -5.66 -5.64 -7.70
C GLU A 42 -4.96 -4.73 -6.68
N LEU A 43 -5.06 -3.42 -6.91
CA LEU A 43 -4.41 -2.42 -6.06
C LEU A 43 -5.08 -2.32 -4.69
N GLY A 44 -4.26 -2.27 -3.65
CA GLY A 44 -4.67 -1.96 -2.28
C GLY A 44 -3.57 -1.23 -1.54
N ILE A 45 -3.97 -0.36 -0.61
CA ILE A 45 -3.07 0.31 0.34
C ILE A 45 -3.65 0.18 1.74
N THR A 46 -2.83 0.21 2.79
CA THR A 46 -3.25 -0.06 4.18
C THR A 46 -4.47 0.75 4.63
N MET A 47 -4.62 1.99 4.13
CA MET A 47 -5.77 2.86 4.45
C MET A 47 -7.10 2.30 3.94
N ASP A 48 -7.10 1.39 2.97
CA ASP A 48 -8.29 0.72 2.45
C ASP A 48 -8.91 -0.25 3.45
N LEU A 49 -8.16 -0.71 4.44
CA LEU A 49 -8.65 -1.65 5.45
C LEU A 49 -9.79 -1.04 6.29
N LEU A 50 -9.72 0.25 6.60
CA LEU A 50 -10.74 0.94 7.38
C LEU A 50 -12.13 0.89 6.70
N PRO A 51 -12.32 1.43 5.47
CA PRO A 51 -13.62 1.34 4.80
C PRO A 51 -14.02 -0.10 4.45
N THR A 52 -13.05 -0.99 4.17
CA THR A 52 -13.35 -2.41 3.91
C THR A 52 -14.00 -3.07 5.11
N PHE A 53 -13.42 -2.91 6.30
CA PHE A 53 -13.98 -3.52 7.51
C PHE A 53 -15.24 -2.80 8.01
N ALA A 54 -15.35 -1.49 7.80
CA ALA A 54 -16.58 -0.76 8.10
C ALA A 54 -17.75 -1.26 7.25
N GLU A 55 -17.56 -1.43 5.93
CA GLU A 55 -18.58 -1.99 5.03
C GLU A 55 -18.96 -3.42 5.43
N ILE A 56 -17.99 -4.26 5.75
CA ILE A 56 -18.25 -5.64 6.24
C ILE A 56 -19.07 -5.64 7.54
N ALA A 57 -18.78 -4.72 8.47
CA ALA A 57 -19.50 -4.61 9.73
C ALA A 57 -20.86 -3.90 9.61
N GLY A 58 -21.18 -3.35 8.43
CA GLY A 58 -22.40 -2.57 8.22
C GLY A 58 -22.42 -1.24 8.99
N VAL A 59 -21.24 -0.68 9.30
CA VAL A 59 -21.12 0.62 9.98
C VAL A 59 -20.69 1.71 9.01
N PRO A 60 -21.24 2.93 9.11
CA PRO A 60 -20.84 4.02 8.24
C PRO A 60 -19.44 4.53 8.61
N VAL A 61 -18.70 5.01 7.60
CA VAL A 61 -17.52 5.86 7.83
C VAL A 61 -17.98 7.31 7.78
N GLU A 62 -17.95 7.99 8.91
CA GLU A 62 -18.47 9.37 9.04
C GLU A 62 -17.43 10.43 8.66
N ASN A 63 -16.15 10.07 8.68
CA ASN A 63 -15.06 10.96 8.34
C ASN A 63 -14.71 10.87 6.85
N GLU A 64 -14.22 11.98 6.30
CA GLU A 64 -13.54 11.95 5.01
C GLU A 64 -12.26 11.10 5.12
N ILE A 65 -12.13 10.11 4.24
CA ILE A 65 -11.00 9.19 4.16
C ILE A 65 -10.62 8.95 2.70
N GLU A 66 -9.35 8.70 2.44
CA GLU A 66 -8.83 8.41 1.08
C GLU A 66 -8.87 6.91 0.73
N GLY A 67 -9.08 6.06 1.74
CA GLY A 67 -9.22 4.62 1.56
C GLY A 67 -10.45 4.27 0.73
N LYS A 68 -10.33 3.25 -0.12
CA LYS A 68 -11.44 2.68 -0.90
C LYS A 68 -11.69 1.26 -0.39
N SER A 69 -12.95 0.90 -0.18
CA SER A 69 -13.29 -0.47 0.25
C SER A 69 -12.85 -1.51 -0.77
N LEU A 70 -12.25 -2.60 -0.29
CA LEU A 70 -11.84 -3.76 -1.06
C LEU A 70 -12.91 -4.84 -1.11
N VAL A 71 -14.08 -4.65 -0.48
CA VAL A 71 -15.22 -5.60 -0.55
C VAL A 71 -15.60 -5.97 -1.99
N PRO A 72 -15.69 -5.03 -2.95
CA PRO A 72 -15.92 -5.35 -4.36
C PRO A 72 -14.90 -6.35 -4.92
N ILE A 73 -13.63 -6.24 -4.53
CA ILE A 73 -12.56 -7.10 -5.01
C ILE A 73 -12.58 -8.43 -4.27
N TRP A 74 -12.58 -8.40 -2.93
CA TRP A 74 -12.41 -9.57 -2.07
C TRP A 74 -13.63 -10.51 -2.09
N LEU A 75 -14.84 -9.95 -2.13
CA LEU A 75 -16.08 -10.71 -1.96
C LEU A 75 -16.89 -10.84 -3.25
N GLN A 76 -16.80 -9.84 -4.14
CA GLN A 76 -17.65 -9.77 -5.34
C GLN A 76 -16.90 -10.11 -6.64
N GLY A 77 -15.58 -10.34 -6.58
CA GLY A 77 -14.76 -10.66 -7.74
C GLY A 77 -14.65 -9.54 -8.78
N LYS A 78 -14.94 -8.29 -8.38
CA LYS A 78 -14.84 -7.13 -9.26
C LYS A 78 -13.39 -6.69 -9.43
N LYS A 79 -13.12 -6.05 -10.56
CA LYS A 79 -11.85 -5.38 -10.83
C LYS A 79 -11.79 -4.05 -10.09
N GLY A 80 -10.62 -3.74 -9.54
CA GLY A 80 -10.30 -2.43 -9.03
C GLY A 80 -10.03 -1.45 -10.17
N ASP A 81 -9.75 -0.22 -9.79
CA ASP A 81 -9.31 0.83 -10.71
C ASP A 81 -7.78 0.74 -10.90
N PRO A 82 -7.29 0.31 -12.09
CA PRO A 82 -5.86 0.19 -12.34
C PRO A 82 -5.15 1.55 -12.39
N GLU A 83 -5.88 2.62 -12.69
CA GLU A 83 -5.36 4.00 -12.77
C GLU A 83 -5.46 4.72 -11.42
N ARG A 84 -5.83 4.03 -10.33
CA ARG A 84 -5.90 4.64 -9.00
C ARG A 84 -4.53 5.20 -8.60
N THR A 85 -4.47 6.51 -8.38
CA THR A 85 -3.29 7.17 -7.84
C THR A 85 -3.04 6.73 -6.39
N LEU A 86 -1.82 6.27 -6.09
CA LEU A 86 -1.35 5.93 -4.76
C LEU A 86 -0.17 6.84 -4.38
N ILE A 87 -0.20 7.37 -3.15
CA ILE A 87 0.78 8.36 -2.69
C ILE A 87 1.42 7.86 -1.38
N TRP A 88 2.74 7.93 -1.32
CA TRP A 88 3.54 7.68 -0.11
C TRP A 88 4.28 8.95 0.26
N VAL A 89 4.17 9.33 1.53
CA VAL A 89 4.89 10.46 2.10
C VAL A 89 5.54 9.97 3.39
N ARG A 90 6.84 10.21 3.53
CA ARG A 90 7.53 10.03 4.81
C ARG A 90 8.21 11.32 5.21
N ARG A 91 7.93 11.76 6.44
CA ARG A 91 8.55 12.92 7.08
C ARG A 91 9.21 12.47 8.37
N GLU A 92 10.50 12.78 8.52
CA GLU A 92 11.29 12.36 9.68
C GLU A 92 12.15 13.50 10.20
N GLY A 93 12.17 13.69 11.52
CA GLY A 93 12.85 14.82 12.17
C GLY A 93 14.32 14.58 12.53
N ASN A 94 14.85 13.38 12.32
CA ASN A 94 16.24 13.07 12.71
C ASN A 94 17.27 13.67 11.75
N PHE A 95 18.55 13.68 12.16
CA PHE A 95 19.65 14.28 11.39
C PHE A 95 19.82 13.70 9.98
N ARG A 96 19.36 12.46 9.72
CA ARG A 96 19.44 11.84 8.39
C ARG A 96 18.52 12.51 7.38
N TYR A 97 17.35 13.01 7.81
CA TYR A 97 16.33 13.58 6.93
C TYR A 97 16.11 15.08 7.14
N GLN A 98 16.65 15.66 8.23
CA GLN A 98 16.59 17.10 8.54
C GLN A 98 15.16 17.68 8.56
N GLY A 99 14.17 16.88 8.99
CA GLY A 99 12.77 17.31 9.02
C GLY A 99 12.09 17.38 7.64
N ARG A 100 12.81 17.02 6.57
CA ARG A 100 12.30 17.01 5.20
C ARG A 100 11.51 15.74 4.94
N ALA A 101 10.64 15.82 3.94
CA ALA A 101 9.89 14.68 3.45
C ALA A 101 10.48 14.18 2.13
N TYR A 102 10.13 12.94 1.81
CA TYR A 102 10.38 12.31 0.53
C TYR A 102 9.15 11.51 0.13
N TYR A 103 8.99 11.25 -1.17
CA TYR A 103 7.69 10.97 -1.76
C TYR A 103 7.76 9.87 -2.81
N ALA A 104 6.66 9.15 -2.97
CA ALA A 104 6.38 8.40 -4.19
C ALA A 104 4.93 8.58 -4.59
N ILE A 105 4.69 8.67 -5.90
CA ILE A 105 3.35 8.71 -6.48
C ILE A 105 3.32 7.64 -7.55
N ARG A 106 2.30 6.77 -7.53
CA ARG A 106 2.07 5.76 -8.56
C ARG A 106 0.71 5.99 -9.20
N GLU A 107 0.66 5.93 -10.52
CA GLU A 107 -0.56 5.95 -11.32
C GLU A 107 -0.38 4.96 -12.48
N GLY A 108 -1.24 3.93 -12.53
CA GLY A 108 -1.07 2.81 -13.46
C GLY A 108 0.31 2.14 -13.32
N ASP A 109 1.01 2.06 -14.45
CA ASP A 109 2.37 1.52 -14.55
C ASP A 109 3.47 2.53 -14.21
N TRP A 110 3.11 3.82 -14.06
CA TRP A 110 4.07 4.88 -13.81
C TRP A 110 4.25 5.15 -12.33
N LYS A 111 5.50 5.42 -11.94
CA LYS A 111 5.85 5.83 -10.58
C LYS A 111 6.86 6.97 -10.60
N LEU A 112 6.46 8.11 -10.06
CA LEU A 112 7.36 9.21 -9.73
C LEU A 112 7.93 8.97 -8.32
N LEU A 113 9.25 9.08 -8.17
CA LEU A 113 9.93 8.70 -6.94
C LEU A 113 11.02 9.71 -6.58
N GLN A 114 10.89 10.27 -5.38
CA GLN A 114 11.99 10.87 -4.63
C GLN A 114 12.25 9.97 -3.41
N ASN A 115 13.27 9.12 -3.48
CA ASN A 115 13.51 8.10 -2.45
C ASN A 115 14.27 8.64 -1.23
N HIS A 116 14.88 9.82 -1.35
CA HIS A 116 15.56 10.52 -0.27
C HIS A 116 15.30 12.03 -0.35
N PRO A 117 15.19 12.76 0.77
CA PRO A 117 14.90 14.21 0.74
C PRO A 117 15.96 15.13 0.11
N PHE A 118 17.09 14.57 -0.33
CA PHE A 118 18.18 15.29 -0.98
C PHE A 118 18.47 14.75 -2.38
N GLU A 119 17.70 13.74 -2.81
CA GLU A 119 17.69 13.29 -4.19
C GLU A 119 16.70 14.18 -4.99
N PRO A 120 16.92 14.36 -6.30
CA PRO A 120 15.97 15.02 -7.19
C PRO A 120 14.55 14.45 -7.05
#